data_AF-A0A9N9U2V2-F1
#
_entry.id   AF-A0A9N9U2V2-F1
#
_cell.length_a   1.000
_cell.length_b   1.000
_cell.length_c   1.000
_cell.angle_alpha   90.00
_cell.angle_beta   90.00
_cell.angle_gamma   90.00
#
_symmetry.space_group_name_H-M   'P 1'
#
loop_
_entity.id
_entity.type
_entity.pdbx_description
1 polymer ?
#
loop_
_entity_poly.entity_id
_entity_poly.type
_entity_poly.pdbx_seq_one_letter_code
_entity_poly.pdbx_strand_id
1 'polypeptide(L)'
;MYRGDPLAQPGEMRNAVCSLELGSTDHEAIRYFRKTVATIYHTKNPEFSVYAIIFDIAKDNVMVMHLVLALGGRETEFRRNTITGRDDDRGPESPLQHYCAALRLVSESMEVQQRGLGDLEALCSALFLMLMYEQNSAML
;
A
#
# COMPACT_ATOMS: atom_id res chain seq x y z
N MET A 1 -45.90 -25.34 27.42
CA MET A 1 -45.44 -25.31 26.01
C MET A 1 -44.14 -24.52 25.95
N TYR A 2 -43.19 -25.00 25.15
CA TYR A 2 -41.76 -24.68 25.21
C TYR A 2 -41.36 -23.31 24.64
N ARG A 3 -40.25 -22.82 25.21
CA ARG A 3 -39.31 -21.73 24.91
C ARG A 3 -38.93 -21.51 23.43
N GLY A 4 -38.60 -20.27 23.07
CA GLY A 4 -37.80 -19.92 21.88
C GLY A 4 -37.40 -18.44 21.81
N ASP A 5 -36.20 -18.13 22.29
CA ASP A 5 -35.31 -17.03 21.84
C ASP A 5 -34.01 -17.74 21.37
N PRO A 6 -33.06 -17.12 20.64
CA PRO A 6 -33.07 -15.87 19.85
C PRO A 6 -32.45 -16.08 18.43
N LEU A 7 -32.60 -15.15 17.49
CA LEU A 7 -31.67 -15.07 16.35
C LEU A 7 -31.28 -13.63 16.04
N ALA A 8 -30.04 -13.32 16.43
CA ALA A 8 -29.29 -12.19 15.97
C ALA A 8 -28.77 -12.41 14.54
N GLN A 9 -28.78 -11.32 13.75
CA GLN A 9 -27.85 -10.96 12.66
C GLN A 9 -28.00 -11.70 11.30
N PRO A 10 -27.69 -11.06 10.15
CA PRO A 10 -26.49 -10.23 9.89
C PRO A 10 -26.84 -8.77 9.58
N GLY A 11 -26.11 -7.78 10.10
CA GLY A 11 -24.68 -7.67 9.87
C GLY A 11 -24.44 -7.41 8.39
N GLU A 12 -25.01 -6.31 7.84
CA GLU A 12 -24.62 -5.81 6.53
C GLU A 12 -23.14 -5.41 6.61
N MET A 13 -22.31 -6.40 6.34
CA MET A 13 -20.90 -6.28 6.05
C MET A 13 -20.80 -5.47 4.76
N ARG A 14 -20.91 -4.15 4.87
CA ARG A 14 -20.46 -3.21 3.85
C ARG A 14 -18.93 -3.14 3.88
N ASN A 15 -18.28 -4.30 3.73
CA ASN A 15 -16.95 -4.33 3.15
C ASN A 15 -17.18 -4.19 1.64
N ALA A 16 -17.43 -2.95 1.21
CA ALA A 16 -17.27 -2.60 -0.17
C ALA A 16 -15.82 -2.93 -0.50
N VAL A 17 -15.64 -3.99 -1.27
CA VAL A 17 -14.39 -4.34 -1.92
C VAL A 17 -14.02 -3.14 -2.78
N CYS A 18 -13.22 -2.22 -2.24
CA CYS A 18 -12.50 -1.23 -3.04
C CYS A 18 -11.44 -2.02 -3.81
N SER A 19 -11.85 -2.64 -4.92
CA SER A 19 -10.91 -3.13 -5.93
C SER A 19 -10.24 -1.89 -6.50
N LEU A 20 -9.02 -1.64 -6.03
CA LEU A 20 -8.13 -0.64 -6.60
C LEU A 20 -7.88 -0.98 -8.07
N GLU A 21 -8.37 -0.16 -8.98
CA GLU A 21 -8.13 -0.32 -10.42
C GLU A 21 -6.75 0.24 -10.76
N LEU A 22 -5.82 -0.63 -11.18
CA LEU A 22 -4.44 -0.24 -11.47
C LEU A 22 -4.29 0.26 -12.91
N GLY A 23 -3.87 1.51 -13.07
CA GLY A 23 -3.54 2.15 -14.36
C GLY A 23 -2.12 1.85 -14.85
N SER A 24 -1.77 2.33 -16.04
CA SER A 24 -0.42 2.16 -16.62
C SER A 24 0.70 2.75 -15.75
N THR A 25 0.43 3.91 -15.14
CA THR A 25 1.34 4.57 -14.18
C THR A 25 1.56 3.72 -12.93
N ASP A 26 0.53 3.04 -12.45
CA ASP A 26 0.60 2.17 -11.28
C ASP A 26 1.44 0.93 -11.56
N HIS A 27 1.32 0.37 -12.77
CA HIS A 27 2.16 -0.74 -13.22
C HIS A 27 3.63 -0.31 -13.32
N GLU A 28 3.91 0.92 -13.74
CA GLU A 28 5.26 1.48 -13.73
C GLU A 28 5.78 1.66 -12.30
N ALA A 29 4.97 2.22 -11.40
CA ALA A 29 5.30 2.37 -9.98
C ALA A 29 5.60 1.01 -9.32
N ILE A 30 4.78 -0.02 -9.58
CA ILE A 30 5.00 -1.40 -9.10
C ILE A 30 6.32 -1.95 -9.65
N ARG A 31 6.58 -1.77 -10.95
CA ARG A 31 7.83 -2.23 -11.57
C ARG A 31 9.04 -1.57 -10.91
N TYR A 32 8.95 -0.27 -10.63
CA TYR A 32 10.00 0.47 -9.95
C TYR A 32 10.17 0.05 -8.50
N PHE A 33 9.09 -0.09 -7.73
CA PHE A 33 9.13 -0.60 -6.36
C PHE A 33 9.87 -1.95 -6.28
N ARG A 34 9.53 -2.89 -7.17
CA ARG A 34 10.21 -4.19 -7.26
C ARG A 34 11.69 -4.09 -7.65
N LYS A 35 12.09 -3.06 -8.40
CA LYS A 35 13.45 -2.87 -8.92
C LYS A 35 14.36 -2.09 -7.96
N THR A 36 13.84 -1.07 -7.28
CA THR A 36 14.59 -0.20 -6.37
C THR A 36 15.10 -0.99 -5.16
N VAL A 37 14.33 -1.97 -4.69
CA VAL A 37 14.65 -2.72 -3.48
C VAL A 37 15.76 -3.75 -3.65
N ALA A 38 15.72 -4.54 -4.74
CA ALA A 38 16.69 -5.63 -4.97
C ALA A 38 18.15 -5.14 -4.97
N THR A 39 18.33 -3.83 -5.14
CA THR A 39 19.61 -3.14 -5.18
C THR A 39 20.07 -2.61 -3.80
N ILE A 40 19.14 -2.33 -2.87
CA ILE A 40 19.47 -1.68 -1.58
C ILE A 40 19.90 -2.70 -0.50
N TYR A 41 19.34 -3.92 -0.52
CA TYR A 41 19.66 -4.93 0.49
C TYR A 41 20.00 -6.26 -0.17
N HIS A 42 21.29 -6.46 -0.43
CA HIS A 42 21.85 -7.69 -0.97
C HIS A 42 21.68 -8.86 0.02
N THR A 43 20.49 -9.46 0.09
CA THR A 43 20.32 -10.82 0.62
C THR A 43 20.55 -11.79 -0.52
N LYS A 44 21.17 -12.94 -0.25
CA LYS A 44 21.52 -13.96 -1.27
C LYS A 44 20.30 -14.57 -1.98
N ASN A 45 19.09 -14.11 -1.69
CA ASN A 45 17.86 -14.57 -2.31
C ASN A 45 16.85 -13.41 -2.47
N PRO A 46 16.72 -12.82 -3.67
CA PRO A 46 15.91 -11.63 -3.91
C PRO A 46 14.40 -11.86 -3.69
N GLU A 47 13.95 -13.11 -3.71
CA GLU A 47 12.56 -13.50 -3.43
C GLU A 47 12.20 -13.47 -1.94
N PHE A 48 13.17 -13.29 -1.04
CA PHE A 48 12.96 -13.21 0.42
C PHE A 48 13.41 -11.86 1.01
N SER A 49 13.52 -10.82 0.18
CA SER A 49 13.75 -9.47 0.71
C SER A 49 12.49 -8.98 1.44
N VAL A 50 12.67 -8.11 2.44
CA VAL A 50 11.55 -7.49 3.17
C VAL A 50 10.52 -6.89 2.21
N TYR A 51 10.94 -6.29 1.10
CA TYR A 51 9.98 -5.72 0.17
C TYR A 51 9.38 -6.72 -0.82
N ALA A 52 10.00 -7.87 -1.06
CA ALA A 52 9.33 -8.97 -1.78
C ALA A 52 8.16 -9.49 -0.93
N ILE A 53 8.39 -9.70 0.37
CA ILE A 53 7.34 -10.10 1.32
C ILE A 53 6.25 -9.03 1.40
N ILE A 54 6.61 -7.75 1.55
CA ILE A 54 5.64 -6.65 1.58
C ILE A 54 4.85 -6.57 0.26
N PHE A 55 5.49 -6.81 -0.89
CA PHE A 55 4.77 -6.81 -2.17
C PHE A 55 3.80 -7.99 -2.27
N ASP A 56 4.15 -9.15 -1.73
CA ASP A 56 3.22 -10.28 -1.65
C ASP A 56 2.01 -9.94 -0.78
N ILE A 57 2.22 -9.30 0.38
CA ILE A 57 1.13 -8.77 1.22
C ILE A 57 0.28 -7.74 0.46
N ALA A 58 0.92 -6.87 -0.32
CA ALA A 58 0.25 -5.82 -1.07
C ALA A 58 -0.76 -6.35 -2.10
N LYS A 59 -0.53 -7.54 -2.67
CA LYS A 59 -1.45 -8.14 -3.65
C LYS A 59 -2.84 -8.38 -3.08
N ASP A 60 -2.90 -8.69 -1.78
CA ASP A 60 -4.14 -9.01 -1.08
C ASP A 60 -4.60 -7.88 -0.14
N ASN A 61 -3.79 -6.83 0.04
CA ASN A 61 -4.07 -5.74 0.96
C ASN A 61 -3.97 -4.36 0.29
N VAL A 62 -5.11 -3.70 0.12
CA VAL A 62 -5.25 -2.40 -0.57
C VAL A 62 -4.49 -1.26 0.10
N MET A 63 -4.40 -1.25 1.43
CA MET A 63 -3.62 -0.25 2.18
C MET A 63 -2.13 -0.35 1.84
N VAL A 64 -1.60 -1.57 1.83
CA VAL A 64 -0.20 -1.82 1.49
C VAL A 64 0.05 -1.53 0.01
N MET A 65 -0.88 -1.88 -0.89
CA MET A 65 -0.77 -1.55 -2.32
C MET A 65 -0.69 -0.04 -2.55
N HIS A 66 -1.54 0.77 -1.92
CA HIS A 66 -1.45 2.23 -2.03
C HIS A 66 -0.08 2.77 -1.60
N LEU A 67 0.55 2.22 -0.56
CA LEU A 67 1.90 2.64 -0.15
C LEU A 67 2.99 2.19 -1.11
N VAL A 68 2.85 1.00 -1.69
CA VAL A 68 3.74 0.52 -2.78
C VAL A 68 3.68 1.48 -3.97
N LEU A 69 2.48 1.89 -4.39
CA LEU A 69 2.26 2.84 -5.48
C LEU A 69 2.77 4.23 -5.15
N ALA A 70 2.54 4.72 -3.93
CA ALA A 70 3.07 6.01 -3.49
C ALA A 70 4.60 6.05 -3.55
N LEU A 71 5.28 5.01 -3.05
CA LEU A 71 6.73 4.95 -3.02
C LEU A 71 7.34 4.79 -4.42
N GLY A 72 6.81 3.86 -5.21
CA GLY A 72 7.28 3.64 -6.59
C GLY A 72 6.96 4.82 -7.52
N GLY A 73 5.79 5.43 -7.34
CA GLY A 73 5.31 6.59 -8.08
C GLY A 73 6.15 7.84 -7.81
N ARG A 74 6.52 8.12 -6.55
CA ARG A 74 7.34 9.28 -6.21
C ARG A 74 8.73 9.21 -6.85
N GLU A 75 9.37 8.05 -6.83
CA GLU A 75 10.69 7.85 -7.45
C GLU A 75 10.63 7.95 -8.99
N THR A 76 9.54 7.47 -9.59
CA THR A 76 9.33 7.59 -11.05
C THR A 76 9.09 9.03 -11.47
N GLU A 77 8.26 9.78 -10.74
CA GLU A 77 8.07 11.21 -10.94
C GLU A 77 9.38 11.99 -10.79
N PHE A 78 10.17 11.72 -9.74
CA PHE A 78 11.47 12.38 -9.54
C PHE A 78 12.41 12.17 -10.74
N ARG A 79 12.52 10.94 -11.25
CA ARG A 79 13.33 10.63 -12.43
C ARG A 79 12.79 11.27 -13.70
N ARG A 80 11.47 11.29 -13.89
CA ARG A 80 10.83 11.91 -15.04
C ARG A 80 11.10 13.42 -15.08
N ASN A 81 10.97 14.08 -13.93
CA ASN A 81 11.20 15.52 -13.78
C ASN A 81 12.67 15.89 -13.99
N THR A 82 13.60 15.06 -13.51
CA THR A 82 15.04 15.32 -13.65
C THR A 82 15.61 14.98 -15.02
N ILE A 83 15.10 13.94 -15.70
CA ILE A 83 15.67 13.44 -16.97
C ILE A 83 14.93 14.01 -18.19
N THR A 84 13.61 14.15 -18.13
CA THR A 84 12.78 14.45 -19.31
C THR A 84 12.09 15.81 -19.28
N GLY A 85 12.02 16.46 -18.11
CA GLY A 85 11.35 17.76 -17.94
C GLY A 85 9.87 17.76 -18.36
N ARG A 86 9.25 16.58 -18.49
CA ARG A 86 7.88 16.38 -18.97
C ARG A 86 6.96 16.05 -17.80
N ASP A 87 6.00 16.93 -17.57
CA ASP A 87 4.99 16.83 -16.51
C ASP A 87 3.63 16.29 -17.02
N ASP A 88 3.57 15.90 -18.30
CA ASP A 88 2.31 15.84 -19.07
C ASP A 88 1.57 14.48 -19.04
N ASP A 89 2.11 13.44 -18.40
CA ASP A 89 1.52 12.09 -18.41
C ASP A 89 1.33 11.55 -16.99
N ARG A 90 0.61 12.32 -16.18
CA ARG A 90 0.20 11.91 -14.83
C ARG A 90 -0.95 10.91 -14.98
N GLY A 91 -0.77 9.71 -14.44
CA GLY A 91 -1.86 8.75 -14.30
C GLY A 91 -3.03 9.33 -13.49
N PRO A 92 -4.14 8.60 -13.38
CA PRO A 92 -5.34 9.08 -12.73
C PRO A 92 -5.12 9.46 -11.25
N GLU A 93 -4.19 8.77 -10.56
CA GLU A 93 -3.79 9.11 -9.20
C GLU A 93 -2.31 9.49 -9.08
N SER A 94 -2.03 10.57 -8.35
CA SER A 94 -0.66 10.95 -8.03
C SER A 94 -0.10 10.11 -6.86
N PRO A 95 1.23 9.96 -6.74
CA PRO A 95 1.83 9.22 -5.64
C PRO A 95 1.41 9.75 -4.26
N LEU A 96 1.18 11.07 -4.16
CA LEU A 96 0.66 11.70 -2.95
C LEU A 96 -0.80 11.29 -2.66
N GLN A 97 -1.64 11.13 -3.68
CA GLN A 97 -3.03 10.68 -3.49
C GLN A 97 -3.07 9.25 -2.95
N HIS A 98 -2.25 8.34 -3.49
CA HIS A 98 -2.13 6.99 -2.94
C HIS A 98 -1.60 7.01 -1.50
N TYR A 99 -0.62 7.88 -1.17
CA TYR A 99 -0.14 8.03 0.20
C TYR A 99 -1.25 8.49 1.15
N CYS A 100 -2.02 9.50 0.77
CA CYS A 100 -3.16 9.98 1.57
C CYS A 100 -4.27 8.92 1.72
N ALA A 101 -4.56 8.15 0.67
CA ALA A 101 -5.51 7.04 0.73
C ALA A 101 -5.04 5.97 1.72
N ALA A 102 -3.76 5.60 1.68
CA ALA A 102 -3.17 4.68 2.63
C ALA A 102 -3.24 5.18 4.08
N LEU A 103 -2.97 6.45 4.35
CA LEU A 103 -3.06 7.02 5.71
C LEU A 103 -4.46 6.85 6.33
N ARG A 104 -5.51 7.03 5.52
CA ARG A 104 -6.89 6.80 5.96
C ARG A 104 -7.11 5.34 6.33
N LEU A 105 -6.69 4.42 5.45
CA LEU A 105 -6.80 2.98 5.68
C LEU A 105 -5.96 2.48 6.86
N VAL A 106 -4.80 3.09 7.13
CA VAL A 106 -3.99 2.80 8.33
C VAL A 106 -4.74 3.20 9.58
N SER A 107 -5.34 4.40 9.61
CA SER A 107 -6.14 4.86 10.75
C SER A 107 -7.30 3.89 11.05
N GLU A 108 -8.03 3.48 10.02
CA GLU A 108 -9.12 2.50 10.14
C GLU A 108 -8.60 1.13 10.62
N SER A 109 -7.47 0.67 10.07
CA SER A 109 -6.85 -0.60 10.44
C SER A 109 -6.34 -0.61 11.88
N MET A 110 -5.87 0.52 12.41
CA MET A 110 -5.47 0.65 13.81
C MET A 110 -6.65 0.47 14.77
N GLU A 111 -7.82 1.00 14.44
CA GLU A 111 -9.03 0.82 15.26
C GLU A 111 -9.50 -0.62 15.27
N VAL A 112 -9.44 -1.32 14.13
CA VAL A 112 -9.75 -2.75 14.02
C VAL A 112 -8.73 -3.59 14.78
N GLN A 113 -7.45 -3.22 14.72
CA GLN A 113 -6.38 -3.92 15.42
C GLN A 113 -6.47 -3.78 16.94
N GLN A 114 -6.89 -2.63 17.47
CA GLN A 114 -7.14 -2.46 18.91
C GLN A 114 -8.20 -3.43 19.45
N ARG A 115 -9.11 -3.90 18.59
CA ARG A 115 -10.11 -4.91 18.91
C ARG A 115 -9.59 -6.34 18.75
N GLY A 116 -8.33 -6.51 18.36
CA GLY A 116 -7.67 -7.81 18.14
C GLY A 116 -8.10 -8.53 16.85
N LEU A 117 -8.73 -7.82 15.91
CA LEU A 117 -9.28 -8.38 14.67
C LEU A 117 -8.54 -7.93 13.41
N GLY A 118 -7.48 -7.13 13.55
CA GLY A 118 -6.74 -6.58 12.42
C GLY A 118 -5.64 -7.49 11.92
N ASP A 119 -5.19 -7.22 10.69
CA ASP A 119 -4.02 -7.84 10.11
C ASP A 119 -2.76 -7.07 10.55
N LEU A 120 -2.06 -7.64 11.54
CA LEU A 120 -0.85 -7.04 12.08
C LEU A 120 0.30 -7.03 11.06
N GLU A 121 0.39 -8.00 10.16
CA GLU A 121 1.45 -8.08 9.16
C GLU A 121 1.26 -6.97 8.12
N ALA A 122 0.03 -6.76 7.65
CA ALA A 122 -0.29 -5.65 6.77
C ALA A 122 -0.09 -4.28 7.44
N LEU A 123 -0.50 -4.13 8.71
CA LEU A 123 -0.31 -2.87 9.44
C LEU A 123 1.17 -2.57 9.67
N CYS A 124 1.98 -3.56 10.08
CA CYS A 124 3.42 -3.39 10.22
C CYS A 124 4.09 -3.03 8.88
N SER A 125 3.69 -3.70 7.80
CA SER A 125 4.18 -3.44 6.45
C SER A 125 3.84 -2.01 6.00
N ALA A 126 2.61 -1.57 6.26
CA ALA A 126 2.18 -0.21 5.96
C ALA A 126 3.00 0.84 6.73
N LEU A 127 3.16 0.66 8.04
CA LEU A 127 3.97 1.57 8.85
C LEU A 127 5.44 1.62 8.39
N PHE A 128 6.02 0.48 8.02
CA PHE A 128 7.36 0.44 7.44
C PHE A 128 7.44 1.23 6.13
N LEU A 129 6.51 1.01 5.19
CA LEU A 129 6.50 1.73 3.92
C LEU A 129 6.25 3.24 4.10
N MET A 130 5.42 3.63 5.07
CA MET A 130 5.22 5.04 5.43
C MET A 130 6.52 5.69 5.91
N LEU A 131 7.28 5.01 6.78
CA LEU A 131 8.58 5.50 7.23
C LEU A 131 9.54 5.67 6.04
N MET A 132 9.59 4.70 5.14
CA MET A 132 10.43 4.79 3.93
C MET A 132 10.01 5.94 3.02
N TYR A 133 8.69 6.14 2.84
CA TYR A 133 8.15 7.24 2.05
C TYR A 133 8.57 8.60 2.63
N GLU A 134 8.43 8.77 3.96
CA GLU A 134 8.76 10.02 4.65
C GLU A 134 10.27 10.29 4.73
N GLN A 135 11.09 9.26 4.96
CA GLN A 135 12.55 9.39 4.99
C GLN A 135 13.13 9.78 3.63
N ASN A 136 12.57 9.25 2.54
CA ASN A 136 12.98 9.64 1.20
C ASN A 136 12.53 11.08 0.84
N SER A 137 11.57 11.69 1.55
CA SER A 137 11.24 13.11 1.36
C SER A 137 12.27 14.06 1.96
N ALA A 138 13.02 13.64 2.98
CA ALA A 138 13.95 14.50 3.71
C ALA A 138 15.33 14.64 3.04
N MET A 139 15.54 13.95 1.90
CA MET A 139 16.81 13.94 1.16
C MET A 139 16.77 14.79 -0.13
N LEU A 140 15.73 15.62 -0.30
CA LEU A 140 15.60 16.67 -1.32
C LEU A 140 15.65 18.04 -0.67
#